data_AF-A0A8I2FZA5-F1
#
_entry.id   AF-A0A8I2FZA5-F1
#
_cell.length_a   1.000
_cell.length_b   1.000
_cell.length_c   1.000
_cell.angle_alpha   90.00
_cell.angle_beta   90.00
_cell.angle_gamma   90.00
#
_symmetry.space_group_name_H-M   'P 1'
#
loop_
_entity.id
_entity.type
_entity.pdbx_description
1 polymer ?
#
loop_
_entity_poly.entity_id
_entity_poly.type
_entity_poly.pdbx_seq_one_letter_code
_entity_poly.pdbx_strand_id
1 'polypeptide(L)'
;MRSKNKRFISKVLVGILILVGFTIYGFSLICHNGAGGVYGSGSSTGSSTGGGEINSISIEYYIVEGGGYYLKANSAIQTLLQMVEWQEMQGMDYNEFQHVLDKAISNMHSAIFAYQRLILNAEATPYNEDVLQKLNEFDYPAFMENNRLNPHIFGEVEGYLKYGDITGIFSRTYFNFIDIVNRLYLINAGVTQNSLPDITVFRELNETAADVSTFGSYTARVFSNI
;
A
#
# COMPACT_ATOMS: atom_id res chain seq x y z
N MET A 1 -1.44 34.16 -25.51
CA MET A 1 -2.01 32.89 -24.97
C MET A 1 -1.09 31.67 -25.09
N ARG A 2 -0.27 31.50 -26.14
CA ARG A 2 0.61 30.31 -26.33
C ARG A 2 1.69 30.04 -25.25
N SER A 3 2.15 31.04 -24.48
CA SER A 3 3.22 30.83 -23.49
C SER A 3 2.74 30.31 -22.14
N LYS A 4 1.45 30.50 -21.78
CA LYS A 4 0.88 29.98 -20.52
C LYS A 4 0.72 28.45 -20.56
N ASN A 5 0.33 27.89 -21.72
CA ASN A 5 0.19 26.44 -21.89
C ASN A 5 1.51 25.69 -21.77
N LYS A 6 2.64 26.26 -22.22
CA LYS A 6 3.96 25.60 -22.09
C LYS A 6 4.41 25.46 -20.64
N ARG A 7 4.10 26.44 -19.77
CA ARG A 7 4.42 26.39 -18.33
C ARG A 7 3.52 25.41 -17.58
N PHE A 8 2.29 25.21 -18.03
CA PHE A 8 1.36 24.23 -17.46
C PHE A 8 1.78 22.80 -17.80
N ILE A 9 2.05 22.51 -19.08
CA ILE A 9 2.51 21.19 -19.56
C ILE A 9 3.81 20.76 -18.89
N SER A 10 4.74 21.69 -18.66
CA SER A 10 6.00 21.41 -17.95
C SER A 10 5.78 21.02 -16.48
N LYS A 11 4.83 21.63 -15.77
CA LYS A 11 4.52 21.27 -14.36
C LYS A 11 3.84 19.90 -14.25
N VAL A 12 2.95 19.60 -15.19
CA VAL A 12 2.26 18.30 -15.27
C VAL A 12 3.26 17.17 -15.59
N LEU A 13 4.19 17.39 -16.53
CA LEU A 13 5.25 16.42 -16.84
C LEU A 13 6.18 16.15 -15.66
N VAL A 14 6.53 17.17 -14.88
CA VAL A 14 7.34 17.01 -13.66
C VAL A 14 6.55 16.25 -12.58
N GLY A 15 5.24 16.50 -12.43
CA GLY A 15 4.38 15.73 -11.53
C GLY A 15 4.31 14.24 -11.90
N ILE A 16 4.15 13.93 -13.20
CA ILE A 16 4.15 12.56 -13.73
C ILE A 16 5.49 11.87 -13.50
N LEU A 17 6.61 12.56 -13.71
CA LEU A 17 7.95 11.99 -13.53
C LEU A 17 8.24 11.68 -12.05
N ILE A 18 7.71 12.48 -11.12
CA ILE A 18 7.79 12.21 -9.69
C ILE A 18 6.92 10.99 -9.33
N LEU A 19 5.68 10.92 -9.82
CA LEU A 19 4.76 9.79 -9.58
C LEU A 19 5.28 8.45 -10.13
N VAL A 20 5.86 8.44 -11.34
CA VAL A 20 6.47 7.24 -11.95
C VAL A 20 7.77 6.85 -11.25
N GLY A 21 8.54 7.83 -10.73
CA GLY A 21 9.71 7.55 -9.90
C GLY A 21 9.33 6.81 -8.62
N PHE A 22 8.24 7.18 -7.95
CA PHE A 22 7.78 6.52 -6.73
C PHE A 22 7.28 5.09 -6.94
N THR A 23 6.70 4.76 -8.10
CA THR A 23 6.17 3.40 -8.36
C THR A 23 7.26 2.37 -8.61
N ILE A 24 8.40 2.74 -9.22
CA ILE A 24 9.51 1.82 -9.51
C ILE A 24 10.28 1.43 -8.24
N TYR A 25 10.56 2.39 -7.34
CA TYR A 25 11.21 2.09 -6.06
C TYR A 25 10.31 1.32 -5.09
N GLY A 26 8.99 1.55 -5.14
CA GLY A 26 8.03 0.81 -4.31
C GLY A 26 7.98 -0.69 -4.60
N PHE A 27 8.04 -1.10 -5.87
CA PHE A 27 7.99 -2.52 -6.25
C PHE A 27 9.23 -3.30 -5.77
N SER A 28 10.43 -2.72 -5.90
CA SER A 28 11.67 -3.35 -5.42
C SER A 28 11.67 -3.57 -3.91
N LEU A 29 11.06 -2.65 -3.14
CA LEU A 29 10.92 -2.75 -1.69
C LEU A 29 9.86 -3.76 -1.26
N ILE A 30 8.80 -3.99 -2.06
CA ILE A 30 7.79 -5.02 -1.80
C ILE A 30 8.38 -6.42 -2.02
N CYS A 31 9.18 -6.63 -3.08
CA CYS A 31 9.82 -7.92 -3.36
C CYS A 31 10.99 -8.26 -2.41
N HIS A 32 11.62 -7.26 -1.78
CA HIS A 32 12.65 -7.45 -0.75
C HIS A 32 12.12 -7.18 0.66
N ASN A 33 10.80 -7.23 0.86
CA ASN A 33 10.23 -7.01 2.18
C ASN A 33 10.59 -8.18 3.10
N GLY A 34 11.55 -7.96 4.01
CA GLY A 34 11.99 -8.94 5.00
C GLY A 34 10.98 -9.21 6.12
N ALA A 35 9.78 -8.61 6.10
CA ALA A 35 8.76 -8.79 7.14
C ALA A 35 8.34 -10.25 7.36
N GLY A 36 8.45 -11.11 6.33
CA GLY A 36 8.19 -12.54 6.51
C GLY A 36 9.26 -13.27 7.32
N GLY A 37 10.51 -12.78 7.31
CA GLY A 37 11.59 -13.28 8.16
C GLY A 37 11.40 -13.03 9.66
N VAL A 38 10.42 -12.17 10.02
CA VAL A 38 9.98 -11.96 11.41
C VAL A 38 9.15 -13.13 11.93
N TYR A 39 8.73 -14.04 11.06
CA TYR A 39 8.01 -15.24 11.44
C TYR A 39 8.97 -16.42 11.38
N GLY A 40 8.93 -17.27 12.41
CA GLY A 40 9.87 -18.39 12.53
C GLY A 40 9.70 -19.39 11.39
N SER A 41 10.79 -19.73 10.71
CA SER A 41 10.85 -21.00 9.95
C SER A 41 10.75 -22.12 10.97
N GLY A 42 9.71 -22.96 10.90
CA GLY A 42 9.47 -24.05 11.85
C GLY A 42 10.51 -25.18 11.87
N SER A 43 11.81 -24.89 11.88
CA SER A 43 12.86 -25.90 11.88
C SER A 43 14.11 -25.43 12.63
N SER A 44 14.08 -25.51 13.96
CA SER A 44 15.29 -25.74 14.75
C SER A 44 14.96 -26.28 16.14
N THR A 45 14.33 -27.45 16.21
CA THR A 45 14.62 -28.45 17.25
C THR A 45 14.08 -29.80 16.77
N GLY A 46 14.98 -30.78 16.63
CA GLY A 46 14.75 -31.99 15.86
C GLY A 46 13.60 -32.86 16.35
N SER A 47 12.91 -33.49 15.40
CA SER A 47 12.27 -34.81 15.55
C SER A 47 11.67 -35.22 14.21
N SER A 48 12.31 -36.17 13.56
CA SER A 48 11.79 -36.94 12.43
C SER A 48 10.51 -37.67 12.82
N THR A 49 9.35 -37.17 12.42
CA THR A 49 8.14 -37.99 12.28
C THR A 49 7.22 -37.35 11.26
N GLY A 50 6.94 -38.09 10.20
CA GLY A 50 6.09 -37.66 9.09
C GLY A 50 4.71 -37.21 9.55
N GLY A 51 4.38 -35.98 9.20
CA GLY A 51 3.02 -35.44 9.12
C GLY A 51 3.06 -34.47 7.94
N GLY A 52 2.19 -34.68 6.95
CA GLY A 52 2.27 -34.03 5.65
C GLY A 52 2.48 -32.52 5.74
N GLU A 53 3.46 -32.03 4.98
CA GLU A 53 3.58 -30.62 4.61
C GLU A 53 2.25 -30.22 3.97
N ILE A 54 1.36 -29.64 4.76
CA ILE A 54 0.31 -28.78 4.23
C ILE A 54 1.09 -27.68 3.51
N ASN A 55 0.89 -27.53 2.19
CA ASN A 55 1.41 -26.44 1.38
C ASN A 55 1.02 -25.09 2.02
N SER A 56 1.71 -24.65 3.06
CA SER A 56 1.49 -23.37 3.70
C SER A 56 2.11 -22.32 2.80
N ILE A 57 1.25 -21.61 2.09
CA ILE A 57 1.64 -20.43 1.32
C ILE A 57 2.28 -19.45 2.31
N SER A 58 3.50 -19.00 2.01
CA SER A 58 4.29 -18.19 2.94
C SER A 58 3.69 -16.80 3.18
N ILE A 59 4.06 -16.17 4.29
CA ILE A 59 3.63 -14.81 4.65
C ILE A 59 4.10 -13.81 3.59
N GLU A 60 5.31 -13.97 3.08
CA GLU A 60 5.88 -13.15 2.00
C GLU A 60 5.04 -13.20 0.72
N TYR A 61 4.51 -14.37 0.37
CA TYR A 61 3.65 -14.50 -0.80
C TYR A 61 2.44 -13.58 -0.69
N TYR A 62 1.75 -13.56 0.47
CA TYR A 62 0.57 -12.73 0.64
C TYR A 62 0.89 -11.23 0.74
N ILE A 63 2.05 -10.87 1.29
CA ILE A 63 2.55 -9.48 1.26
C ILE A 63 2.74 -9.02 -0.18
N VAL A 64 3.44 -9.83 -1.01
CA VAL A 64 3.72 -9.51 -2.40
C VAL A 64 2.44 -9.51 -3.24
N GLU A 65 1.57 -10.50 -3.07
CA GLU A 65 0.29 -10.62 -3.78
C GLU A 65 -0.63 -9.44 -3.44
N GLY A 66 -0.85 -9.18 -2.14
CA GLY A 66 -1.69 -8.08 -1.68
C GLY A 66 -1.15 -6.71 -2.08
N GLY A 67 0.16 -6.48 -1.88
CA GLY A 67 0.84 -5.26 -2.31
C GLY A 67 0.77 -5.06 -3.83
N GLY A 68 0.91 -6.13 -4.61
CA GLY A 68 0.79 -6.10 -6.06
C GLY A 68 -0.61 -5.72 -6.55
N TYR A 69 -1.66 -6.26 -5.92
CA TYR A 69 -3.04 -5.85 -6.23
C TYR A 69 -3.31 -4.40 -5.82
N TYR A 70 -2.84 -3.98 -4.64
CA TYR A 70 -2.95 -2.59 -4.22
C TYR A 70 -2.25 -1.63 -5.19
N LEU A 71 -1.05 -1.94 -5.68
CA LEU A 71 -0.34 -1.09 -6.66
C LEU A 71 -1.13 -0.96 -7.97
N LYS A 72 -1.76 -2.03 -8.45
CA LYS A 72 -2.65 -1.98 -9.63
C LYS A 72 -3.86 -1.09 -9.37
N ALA A 73 -4.48 -1.22 -8.19
CA ALA A 73 -5.59 -0.38 -7.78
C ALA A 73 -5.17 1.09 -7.67
N ASN A 74 -4.03 1.38 -7.05
CA ASN A 74 -3.51 2.73 -6.90
C ASN A 74 -3.23 3.38 -8.26
N SER A 75 -2.66 2.63 -9.22
CA SER A 75 -2.52 3.12 -10.60
C SER A 75 -3.86 3.50 -11.24
N ALA A 76 -4.91 2.71 -11.01
CA ALA A 76 -6.25 3.02 -11.49
C ALA A 76 -6.84 4.25 -10.77
N ILE A 77 -6.64 4.37 -9.46
CA ILE A 77 -7.03 5.56 -8.66
C ILE A 77 -6.38 6.82 -9.22
N GLN A 78 -5.07 6.81 -9.48
CA GLN A 78 -4.38 7.96 -10.07
C GLN A 78 -4.94 8.32 -11.45
N THR A 79 -5.34 7.32 -12.24
CA THR A 79 -6.02 7.54 -13.53
C THR A 79 -7.38 8.21 -13.33
N LEU A 80 -8.18 7.78 -12.35
CA LEU A 80 -9.46 8.42 -12.02
C LEU A 80 -9.28 9.88 -11.62
N LEU A 81 -8.32 10.16 -10.72
CA LEU A 81 -8.03 11.52 -10.28
C LEU A 81 -7.64 12.43 -11.45
N GLN A 82 -6.82 11.92 -12.36
CA GLN A 82 -6.45 12.62 -13.59
C GLN A 82 -7.66 12.92 -14.49
N MET A 83 -8.59 11.97 -14.63
CA MET A 83 -9.83 12.19 -15.40
C MET A 83 -10.69 13.28 -14.76
N VAL A 84 -10.79 13.32 -13.42
CA VAL A 84 -11.50 14.39 -12.69
C VAL A 84 -10.83 15.74 -12.90
N GLU A 85 -9.50 15.82 -12.91
CA GLU A 85 -8.77 17.08 -13.15
C GLU A 85 -9.00 17.63 -14.57
N TRP A 86 -9.17 16.74 -15.56
CA TRP A 86 -9.31 17.14 -16.97
C TRP A 86 -10.75 17.39 -17.41
N GLN A 87 -11.73 17.10 -16.54
CA GLN A 87 -13.15 17.21 -16.87
C GLN A 87 -13.55 18.61 -17.36
N GLU A 88 -12.96 19.68 -16.79
CA GLU A 88 -13.29 21.06 -17.17
C GLU A 88 -12.81 21.40 -18.59
N MET A 89 -11.78 20.70 -19.08
CA MET A 89 -11.18 20.96 -20.39
C MET A 89 -11.76 20.08 -21.49
N GLN A 90 -12.11 18.83 -21.18
CA GLN A 90 -12.45 17.81 -22.18
C GLN A 90 -13.86 17.21 -22.01
N GLY A 91 -14.57 17.58 -20.95
CA GLY A 91 -15.75 16.84 -20.49
C GLY A 91 -15.36 15.51 -19.84
N MET A 92 -16.37 14.75 -19.42
CA MET A 92 -16.18 13.46 -18.77
C MET A 92 -16.79 12.33 -19.60
N ASP A 93 -15.98 11.35 -19.97
CA ASP A 93 -16.47 10.07 -20.48
C ASP A 93 -16.78 9.15 -19.28
N TYR A 94 -18.05 9.12 -18.90
CA TYR A 94 -18.51 8.29 -17.77
C TYR A 94 -18.36 6.79 -18.01
N ASN A 95 -18.33 6.32 -19.26
CA ASN A 95 -18.11 4.89 -19.55
C ASN A 95 -16.65 4.50 -19.30
N GLU A 96 -15.71 5.32 -19.77
CA GLU A 96 -14.29 5.10 -19.49
C GLU A 96 -14.02 5.22 -17.99
N PHE A 97 -14.61 6.24 -17.34
CA PHE A 97 -14.45 6.46 -15.91
C PHE A 97 -14.96 5.25 -15.10
N GLN A 98 -16.15 4.74 -15.44
CA GLN A 98 -16.72 3.54 -14.82
C GLN A 98 -15.79 2.33 -14.98
N HIS A 99 -15.21 2.12 -16.17
CA HIS A 99 -14.30 1.00 -16.41
C HIS A 99 -13.02 1.06 -15.58
N VAL A 100 -12.43 2.25 -15.44
CA VAL A 100 -11.25 2.45 -14.58
C VAL A 100 -11.62 2.25 -13.10
N LEU A 101 -12.81 2.71 -12.70
CA LEU A 101 -13.32 2.56 -11.35
C LEU A 101 -13.56 1.09 -10.97
N ASP A 102 -14.18 0.32 -11.85
CA ASP A 102 -14.43 -1.11 -11.65
C ASP A 102 -13.11 -1.88 -11.50
N LYS A 103 -12.09 -1.52 -12.30
CA LYS A 103 -10.73 -2.07 -12.15
C LYS A 103 -10.11 -1.72 -10.80
N ALA A 104 -10.25 -0.49 -10.33
CA ALA A 104 -9.73 -0.08 -9.03
C ALA A 104 -10.40 -0.90 -7.91
N ILE A 105 -11.73 -0.98 -7.92
CA ILE A 105 -12.52 -1.74 -6.94
C ILE A 105 -12.14 -3.23 -6.94
N SER A 106 -12.07 -3.86 -8.12
CA SER A 106 -11.73 -5.28 -8.26
C SER A 106 -10.32 -5.61 -7.72
N ASN A 107 -9.33 -4.78 -8.04
CA ASN A 107 -7.97 -4.97 -7.51
C ASN A 107 -7.91 -4.72 -5.99
N MET A 108 -8.63 -3.73 -5.47
CA MET A 108 -8.67 -3.52 -4.02
C MET A 108 -9.31 -4.69 -3.27
N HIS A 109 -10.39 -5.28 -3.78
CA HIS A 109 -10.96 -6.51 -3.19
C HIS A 109 -9.97 -7.67 -3.18
N SER A 110 -9.18 -7.80 -4.25
CA SER A 110 -8.13 -8.82 -4.32
C SER A 110 -7.02 -8.55 -3.29
N ALA A 111 -6.65 -7.27 -3.08
CA ALA A 111 -5.68 -6.88 -2.05
C ALA A 111 -6.20 -7.14 -0.63
N ILE A 112 -7.45 -6.79 -0.35
CA ILE A 112 -8.14 -7.05 0.93
C ILE A 112 -8.14 -8.56 1.23
N PHE A 113 -8.51 -9.38 0.25
CA PHE A 113 -8.54 -10.83 0.42
C PHE A 113 -7.16 -11.42 0.73
N ALA A 114 -6.13 -10.96 0.03
CA ALA A 114 -4.75 -11.38 0.30
C ALA A 114 -4.29 -10.96 1.71
N TYR A 115 -4.58 -9.72 2.12
CA TYR A 115 -4.22 -9.24 3.47
C TYR A 115 -5.03 -9.90 4.59
N GLN A 116 -6.28 -10.29 4.34
CA GLN A 116 -7.06 -11.08 5.28
C GLN A 116 -6.40 -12.44 5.53
N ARG A 117 -5.93 -13.11 4.47
CA ARG A 117 -5.18 -14.38 4.58
C ARG A 117 -3.82 -14.18 5.24
N LEU A 118 -3.13 -13.07 4.92
CA LEU A 118 -1.87 -12.69 5.55
C LEU A 118 -2.03 -12.58 7.07
N ILE A 119 -3.04 -11.84 7.55
CA ILE A 119 -3.30 -11.65 8.98
C ILE A 119 -3.57 -12.98 9.66
N LEU A 120 -4.46 -13.82 9.10
CA LEU A 120 -4.76 -15.13 9.65
C LEU A 120 -3.52 -16.03 9.76
N ASN A 121 -2.66 -16.02 8.74
CA ASN A 121 -1.42 -16.80 8.76
C ASN A 121 -0.39 -16.22 9.73
N ALA A 122 -0.27 -14.89 9.81
CA ALA A 122 0.60 -14.20 10.75
C ALA A 122 0.22 -14.49 12.21
N GLU A 123 -1.07 -14.47 12.55
CA GLU A 123 -1.56 -14.82 13.89
C GLU A 123 -1.27 -16.27 14.28
N ALA A 124 -1.26 -17.18 13.30
CA ALA A 124 -0.98 -18.59 13.51
C ALA A 124 0.53 -18.91 13.53
N THR A 125 1.40 -17.98 13.14
CA THR A 125 2.84 -18.22 13.00
C THR A 125 3.61 -17.53 14.13
N PRO A 126 4.41 -18.26 14.93
CA PRO A 126 5.24 -17.66 15.96
C PRO A 126 6.23 -16.65 15.41
N TYR A 127 6.52 -15.61 16.19
CA TYR A 127 7.54 -14.64 15.85
C TYR A 127 8.96 -15.21 15.98
N ASN A 128 9.87 -14.62 15.23
CA ASN A 128 11.31 -14.81 15.29
C ASN A 128 11.89 -13.80 16.29
N GLU A 129 12.23 -14.29 17.49
CA GLU A 129 12.73 -13.47 18.60
C GLU A 129 13.99 -12.67 18.23
N ASP A 130 14.87 -13.21 17.39
CA ASP A 130 16.09 -12.51 16.95
C ASP A 130 15.74 -11.25 16.15
N VAL A 131 14.70 -11.34 15.31
CA VAL A 131 14.25 -10.21 14.51
C VAL A 131 13.49 -9.20 15.38
N LEU A 132 12.70 -9.67 16.34
CA LEU A 132 12.05 -8.78 17.32
C LEU A 132 13.08 -8.00 18.14
N GLN A 133 14.17 -8.65 18.56
CA GLN A 133 15.26 -7.98 19.27
C GLN A 133 15.90 -6.89 18.39
N LYS A 134 16.22 -7.20 17.12
CA LYS A 134 16.76 -6.20 16.18
C LYS A 134 15.82 -5.02 15.99
N LEU A 135 14.51 -5.27 15.86
CA LEU A 135 13.50 -4.22 15.73
C LEU A 135 13.39 -3.36 16.99
N ASN A 136 13.59 -3.94 18.18
CA ASN A 136 13.56 -3.22 19.45
C ASN A 136 14.80 -2.33 19.64
N GLU A 137 15.97 -2.81 19.22
CA GLU A 137 17.26 -2.12 19.33
C GLU A 137 17.51 -1.12 18.17
N PHE A 138 16.66 -1.11 17.15
CA PHE A 138 16.79 -0.24 15.99
C PHE A 138 16.72 1.26 16.36
N ASP A 139 17.64 2.06 15.85
CA ASP A 139 17.68 3.51 16.08
C ASP A 139 16.69 4.25 15.16
N TYR A 140 15.40 4.20 15.52
CA TYR A 140 14.32 4.87 14.78
C TYR A 140 14.54 6.38 14.63
N PRO A 141 14.93 7.15 15.68
CA PRO A 141 15.14 8.59 15.54
C PRO A 141 16.22 8.93 14.52
N ALA A 142 17.40 8.30 14.59
CA ALA A 142 18.47 8.55 13.64
C ALA A 142 18.08 8.10 12.22
N PHE A 143 17.40 6.95 12.09
CA PHE A 143 16.94 6.47 10.80
C PHE A 143 15.95 7.43 10.14
N MET A 144 14.99 7.96 10.91
CA MET A 144 14.02 8.94 10.45
C MET A 144 14.70 10.21 9.93
N GLU A 145 15.65 10.76 10.70
CA GLU A 145 16.37 11.99 10.37
C GLU A 145 17.23 11.80 9.11
N ASN A 146 18.03 10.73 9.08
CA ASN A 146 18.94 10.42 7.96
C ASN A 146 18.19 10.22 6.64
N ASN A 147 16.97 9.68 6.69
CA ASN A 147 16.15 9.44 5.51
C ASN A 147 15.11 10.54 5.24
N ARG A 148 15.05 11.60 6.06
CA ARG A 148 14.10 12.72 5.96
C ARG A 148 12.64 12.25 5.87
N LEU A 149 12.28 11.27 6.71
CA LEU A 149 10.95 10.68 6.71
C LEU A 149 9.94 11.62 7.40
N ASN A 150 8.67 11.55 7.00
CA ASN A 150 7.60 12.30 7.68
C ASN A 150 7.48 11.81 9.14
N PRO A 151 7.69 12.67 10.15
CA PRO A 151 7.72 12.23 11.55
C PRO A 151 6.40 11.64 12.05
N HIS A 152 5.28 12.12 11.52
CA HIS A 152 3.97 11.66 11.95
C HIS A 152 3.72 10.21 11.50
N ILE A 153 3.91 9.94 10.21
CA ILE A 153 3.73 8.59 9.65
C ILE A 153 4.81 7.64 10.17
N PHE A 154 6.06 8.10 10.27
CA PHE A 154 7.14 7.26 10.77
C PHE A 154 7.00 6.94 12.26
N GLY A 155 6.42 7.84 13.06
CA GLY A 155 6.09 7.55 14.46
C GLY A 155 5.07 6.42 14.62
N GLU A 156 4.10 6.29 13.70
CA GLU A 156 3.21 5.12 13.66
C GLU A 156 3.98 3.84 13.35
N VAL A 157 4.87 3.87 12.35
CA VAL A 157 5.71 2.72 11.97
C VAL A 157 6.61 2.29 13.13
N GLU A 158 7.28 3.24 13.81
CA GLU A 158 8.05 2.96 15.03
C GLU A 158 7.16 2.32 16.09
N GLY A 159 5.96 2.87 16.32
CA GLY A 159 5.00 2.35 17.28
C GLY A 159 4.70 0.87 17.08
N TYR A 160 4.49 0.42 15.84
CA TYR A 160 4.30 -1.02 15.59
C TYR A 160 5.60 -1.81 15.75
N LEU A 161 6.66 -1.40 15.06
CA LEU A 161 7.87 -2.21 14.90
C LEU A 161 8.66 -2.34 16.21
N LYS A 162 8.78 -1.27 16.99
CA LYS A 162 9.53 -1.26 18.25
C LYS A 162 8.94 -2.18 19.31
N TYR A 163 7.63 -2.41 19.26
CA TYR A 163 6.90 -3.33 20.13
C TYR A 163 6.66 -4.71 19.48
N GLY A 164 7.20 -4.96 18.29
CA GLY A 164 7.06 -6.24 17.60
C GLY A 164 5.66 -6.54 17.05
N ASP A 165 4.80 -5.54 16.91
CA ASP A 165 3.42 -5.71 16.44
C ASP A 165 3.33 -5.72 14.91
N ILE A 166 3.84 -6.78 14.29
CA ILE A 166 3.85 -6.92 12.82
C ILE A 166 2.45 -7.21 12.29
N THR A 167 1.67 -8.03 13.00
CA THR A 167 0.26 -8.27 12.65
C THR A 167 -0.57 -6.98 12.70
N GLY A 168 -0.25 -6.06 13.61
CA GLY A 168 -0.84 -4.72 13.66
C GLY A 168 -0.59 -3.89 12.39
N ILE A 169 0.60 -3.99 11.79
CA ILE A 169 0.93 -3.34 10.50
C ILE A 169 0.04 -3.86 9.38
N PHE A 170 -0.14 -5.18 9.31
CA PHE A 170 -1.01 -5.81 8.31
C PHE A 170 -2.46 -5.41 8.52
N SER A 171 -2.92 -5.39 9.78
CA SER A 171 -4.28 -4.98 10.15
C SER A 171 -4.55 -3.51 9.80
N ARG A 172 -3.62 -2.61 10.12
CA ARG A 172 -3.69 -1.18 9.76
C ARG A 172 -3.79 -0.99 8.25
N THR A 173 -2.97 -1.72 7.49
CA THR A 173 -3.03 -1.69 6.01
C THR A 173 -4.36 -2.21 5.47
N TYR A 174 -4.85 -3.33 6.02
CA TYR A 174 -6.13 -3.93 5.66
C TYR A 174 -7.31 -2.98 5.91
N PHE A 175 -7.37 -2.30 7.05
CA PHE A 175 -8.44 -1.33 7.32
C PHE A 175 -8.41 -0.13 6.39
N ASN A 176 -7.22 0.36 6.03
CA ASN A 176 -7.11 1.43 5.03
C ASN A 176 -7.53 0.95 3.63
N PHE A 177 -7.30 -0.32 3.28
CA PHE A 177 -7.82 -0.86 2.01
C PHE A 177 -9.35 -0.86 1.99
N ILE A 178 -10.01 -1.23 3.09
CA ILE A 178 -11.47 -1.12 3.22
C ILE A 178 -11.92 0.32 3.04
N ASP A 179 -11.22 1.26 3.67
CA ASP A 179 -11.54 2.69 3.60
C ASP A 179 -11.44 3.25 2.17
N ILE A 180 -10.43 2.81 1.42
CA ILE A 180 -10.28 3.10 -0.02
C ILE A 180 -11.45 2.54 -0.82
N VAL A 181 -11.82 1.28 -0.60
CA VAL A 181 -12.95 0.64 -1.30
C VAL A 181 -14.27 1.36 -1.03
N ASN A 182 -14.52 1.76 0.21
CA ASN A 182 -15.72 2.51 0.57
C ASN A 182 -15.80 3.84 -0.20
N ARG A 183 -14.67 4.56 -0.33
CA ARG A 183 -14.60 5.79 -1.14
C ARG A 183 -14.83 5.54 -2.62
N LEU A 184 -14.25 4.47 -3.16
CA LEU A 184 -14.51 4.07 -4.55
C LEU A 184 -16.00 3.76 -4.78
N TYR A 185 -16.69 3.15 -3.82
CA TYR A 185 -18.13 2.93 -3.91
C TYR A 185 -18.95 4.23 -3.84
N LEU A 186 -18.55 5.21 -3.03
CA LEU A 186 -19.18 6.54 -3.04
C LEU A 186 -19.03 7.22 -4.41
N ILE A 187 -17.87 7.10 -5.03
CA ILE A 187 -17.64 7.58 -6.41
C ILE A 187 -18.53 6.83 -7.40
N ASN A 188 -18.60 5.50 -7.28
CA ASN A 188 -19.41 4.66 -8.16
C ASN A 188 -20.90 5.03 -8.14
N ALA A 189 -21.43 5.34 -6.96
CA ALA A 189 -22.81 5.79 -6.80
C ALA A 189 -23.13 7.08 -7.58
N GLY A 190 -22.16 8.00 -7.71
CA GLY A 190 -22.28 9.19 -8.55
C GLY A 190 -22.16 8.86 -10.03
N VAL A 191 -21.13 8.10 -10.41
CA VAL A 191 -20.79 7.79 -11.81
C VAL A 191 -21.92 7.04 -12.51
N THR A 192 -22.56 6.10 -11.82
CA THR A 192 -23.76 5.38 -12.32
C THR A 192 -24.95 6.29 -12.64
N GLN A 193 -24.96 7.51 -12.11
CA GLN A 193 -25.96 8.54 -12.41
C GLN A 193 -25.43 9.61 -13.39
N ASN A 194 -24.30 9.35 -14.06
CA ASN A 194 -23.57 10.31 -14.89
C ASN A 194 -23.28 11.61 -14.16
N SER A 195 -22.85 11.49 -12.90
CA SER A 195 -22.45 12.62 -12.04
C SER A 195 -21.17 12.28 -11.28
N LEU A 196 -20.47 13.31 -10.81
CA LEU A 196 -19.36 13.12 -9.87
C LEU A 196 -19.82 13.43 -8.45
N PRO A 197 -19.29 12.71 -7.45
CA PRO A 197 -19.43 13.14 -6.07
C PRO A 197 -18.64 14.43 -5.81
N ASP A 198 -18.80 14.99 -4.62
CA ASP A 198 -18.03 16.14 -4.16
C ASP A 198 -16.51 15.88 -4.24
N ILE A 199 -15.75 16.91 -4.60
CA ILE A 199 -14.29 16.84 -4.73
C ILE A 199 -13.60 16.34 -3.46
N THR A 200 -14.22 16.54 -2.30
CA THR A 200 -13.75 16.03 -1.01
C THR A 200 -13.58 14.51 -1.02
N VAL A 201 -14.47 13.76 -1.69
CA VAL A 201 -14.37 12.29 -1.78
C VAL A 201 -13.10 11.86 -2.53
N PHE A 202 -12.76 12.56 -3.62
CA PHE A 202 -11.54 12.30 -4.38
C PHE A 202 -10.28 12.70 -3.62
N ARG A 203 -10.32 13.83 -2.91
CA ARG A 203 -9.21 14.27 -2.07
C ARG A 203 -8.92 13.25 -0.98
N GLU A 204 -9.95 12.80 -0.25
CA GLU A 204 -9.78 11.81 0.82
C GLU A 204 -9.31 10.46 0.27
N LEU A 205 -9.80 10.03 -0.90
CA LEU A 205 -9.30 8.84 -1.58
C LEU A 205 -7.79 8.94 -1.86
N ASN A 206 -7.34 10.08 -2.36
CA ASN A 206 -5.93 10.33 -2.63
C ASN A 206 -5.09 10.38 -1.34
N GLU A 207 -5.59 11.03 -0.30
CA GLU A 207 -4.94 11.13 1.01
C GLU A 207 -4.77 9.74 1.65
N THR A 208 -5.83 8.92 1.69
CA THR A 208 -5.77 7.54 2.21
C THR A 208 -4.83 6.67 1.37
N ALA A 209 -4.87 6.78 0.04
CA ALA A 209 -3.94 6.02 -0.82
C ALA A 209 -2.49 6.45 -0.61
N ALA A 210 -2.20 7.74 -0.49
CA ALA A 210 -0.87 8.26 -0.23
C ALA A 210 -0.33 7.82 1.14
N ASP A 211 -1.18 7.86 2.18
CA ASP A 211 -0.84 7.37 3.51
C ASP A 211 -0.43 5.90 3.50
N VAL A 212 -1.26 5.03 2.90
CA VAL A 212 -0.98 3.59 2.79
C VAL A 212 0.35 3.32 2.08
N SER A 213 0.58 3.98 0.95
CA SER A 213 1.83 3.83 0.18
C SER A 213 3.05 4.29 0.99
N THR A 214 2.93 5.41 1.70
CA THR A 214 4.03 5.99 2.48
C THR A 214 4.36 5.12 3.68
N PHE A 215 3.34 4.71 4.45
CA PHE A 215 3.48 3.82 5.58
C PHE A 215 4.13 2.49 5.18
N GLY A 216 3.60 1.82 4.15
CA GLY A 216 4.17 0.56 3.66
C GLY A 216 5.62 0.69 3.18
N SER A 217 5.95 1.79 2.50
CA SER A 217 7.33 2.08 2.10
C SER A 217 8.25 2.29 3.31
N TYR A 218 7.79 2.96 4.36
CA TYR A 218 8.59 3.20 5.57
C TYR A 218 8.83 1.89 6.32
N THR A 219 7.80 1.06 6.48
CA THR A 219 7.92 -0.27 7.06
C THR A 219 8.93 -1.13 6.30
N ALA A 220 8.82 -1.21 4.97
CA ALA A 220 9.74 -2.00 4.16
C ALA A 220 11.20 -1.50 4.27
N ARG A 221 11.40 -0.19 4.39
CA ARG A 221 12.74 0.40 4.59
C ARG A 221 13.36 -0.04 5.92
N VAL A 222 12.61 -0.06 7.02
CA VAL A 222 13.14 -0.56 8.30
C VAL A 222 13.54 -2.03 8.16
N PHE A 223 12.67 -2.88 7.59
CA PHE A 223 13.00 -4.29 7.36
C PHE A 223 14.22 -4.53 6.47
N SER A 224 14.50 -3.64 5.52
CA SER A 224 15.71 -3.75 4.69
C SER A 224 17.02 -3.35 5.39
N ASN A 225 16.94 -2.78 6.60
CA ASN A 225 18.08 -2.27 7.37
C ASN A 225 18.35 -3.04 8.67
N ILE A 226 17.71 -4.20 8.86
CA ILE A 226 17.92 -5.10 10.01
C ILE A 226 18.39 -6.48 9.54
#